data_AF-A0A199VL57-F1
#
_entry.id   AF-A0A199VL57-F1
#
_cell.length_a   1.000
_cell.length_b   1.000
_cell.length_c   1.000
_cell.angle_alpha   90.00
_cell.angle_beta   90.00
_cell.angle_gamma   90.00
#
_symmetry.space_group_name_H-M   'P 1'
#
loop_
_entity.id
_entity.type
_entity.pdbx_description
1 polymer ?
#
loop_
_entity_poly.entity_id
_entity_poly.type
_entity_poly.pdbx_seq_one_letter_code
_entity_poly.pdbx_strand_id
1 'polypeptide(L)'
;VRVENIFLEFLKRFLLLGFLRPSPSRVSIRSHRFKLDPNATEPLYEAEIEAMRSKESTTMYVDFSHVMRFNDVLQKAISEEYLRFEPYLRNACKRFVMEQKSGPSIIPDDSPNKDINVAFYNIPLLKRLRDLKTSEIGKLTSVMGVVTRTSEVRPELLQGNFKCLECGNIAKNVEQQFKYTEPIICTNATCQNRAKWALLRQESKFTDWQRMRMQETSKEIPAGSLPRSLDVILRHEMVEKARAGDTVIFTGMVVAVQMAEVRREASQRRNGGSGHEGVRGLKSLGVRDLSYRIAFIANSVQVTDGRRDGDLRDRKLDGDDTDRQEFTLVDSICPTVFGHQEIKRAILLMLLGGVHKITHEGTNLRGDINVCIVGDPSCAKSQFLKYVAGLVPRSVYTSGKSSSAAGLTATVAKEPETGEFCIEAGALMLADNGICCIDEFDKMDIRDQVAIHEAMEQQTISITKAGIQATLNARTAILAAANPTGGRYDKTKPLKYNVALPPAILSRFDLVYIMIDEPDDNTDYHIAHHIVRVHQKREDALAPPFTTAELKR
;
A
#
# COMPACT_ATOMS: atom_id res chain seq x y z
N VAL A 1 -0.97 0.00 -35.13
CA VAL A 1 0.13 0.12 -36.12
C VAL A 1 0.97 1.38 -35.93
N ARG A 2 0.46 2.62 -36.11
CA ARG A 2 1.29 3.83 -35.91
C ARG A 2 1.87 3.96 -34.49
N VAL A 3 1.03 3.79 -33.46
CA VAL A 3 1.46 3.85 -32.04
C VAL A 3 2.47 2.74 -31.71
N GLU A 4 2.24 1.53 -32.20
CA GLU A 4 3.13 0.37 -32.03
C GLU A 4 4.54 0.65 -32.59
N ASN A 5 4.63 1.19 -33.81
CA ASN A 5 5.91 1.50 -34.44
C ASN A 5 6.65 2.64 -33.72
N ILE A 6 5.92 3.69 -33.30
CA ILE A 6 6.51 4.81 -32.55
C ILE A 6 7.02 4.34 -31.18
N PHE A 7 6.28 3.46 -30.51
CA PHE A 7 6.70 2.88 -29.23
C PHE A 7 7.92 1.96 -29.39
N LEU A 8 7.97 1.17 -30.46
CA LEU A 8 9.14 0.35 -30.78
C LEU A 8 10.37 1.21 -31.11
N GLU A 9 10.19 2.33 -31.81
CA GLU A 9 11.26 3.30 -32.07
C GLU A 9 11.76 3.96 -30.78
N PHE A 10 10.84 4.29 -29.86
CA PHE A 10 11.17 4.78 -28.52
C PHE A 10 12.05 3.78 -27.77
N LEU A 11 11.66 2.51 -27.71
CA LEU A 11 12.43 1.47 -27.03
C LEU A 11 13.84 1.30 -27.60
N LYS A 12 14.01 1.44 -28.93
CA LYS A 12 15.30 1.32 -29.62
C LYS A 12 16.21 2.53 -29.43
N ARG A 13 15.66 3.74 -29.51
CA ARG A 13 16.47 4.97 -29.66
C ARG A 13 16.68 5.74 -28.37
N PHE A 14 15.98 5.39 -27.28
CA PHE A 14 16.07 6.17 -26.06
C PHE A 14 17.43 6.00 -25.36
N LEU A 15 18.26 7.04 -25.45
CA LEU A 15 19.52 7.18 -24.74
C LEU A 15 19.32 8.13 -23.55
N LEU A 16 19.87 7.76 -22.39
CA LEU A 16 19.92 8.63 -21.22
C LEU A 16 21.01 9.69 -21.46
N LEU A 17 20.65 10.78 -22.14
CA LEU A 17 21.54 11.92 -22.30
C LEU A 17 21.74 12.61 -20.94
N GLY A 18 22.88 12.31 -20.32
CA GLY A 18 23.62 13.13 -19.33
C GLY A 18 22.84 13.74 -18.17
N PHE A 19 22.94 13.14 -16.99
CA PHE A 19 22.93 13.89 -15.73
C PHE A 19 24.06 13.42 -14.79
N LEU A 20 24.67 14.40 -14.13
CA LEU A 20 25.89 14.38 -13.31
C LEU A 20 25.89 13.31 -12.19
N ARG A 21 27.13 12.86 -11.87
CA ARG A 21 27.53 11.96 -10.77
C ARG A 21 26.64 12.02 -9.51
N PRO A 22 26.47 10.86 -8.86
CA PRO A 22 26.90 10.74 -7.46
C PRO A 22 27.95 9.62 -7.27
N SER A 23 28.79 9.82 -6.26
CA SER A 23 29.90 8.95 -5.86
C SER A 23 29.44 7.64 -5.21
N PRO A 24 30.30 6.59 -5.17
CA PRO A 24 29.90 5.26 -4.76
C PRO A 24 29.93 5.13 -3.24
N SER A 25 28.77 5.22 -2.58
CA SER A 25 28.64 4.75 -1.20
C SER A 25 27.23 4.28 -0.89
N ARG A 26 27.07 2.96 -1.08
CA ARG A 26 26.28 2.01 -0.28
C ARG A 26 24.93 2.48 0.25
N VAL A 27 23.88 2.07 -0.47
CA VAL A 27 22.57 1.74 0.10
C VAL A 27 22.17 0.34 -0.38
N SER A 28 21.87 -0.55 0.57
CA SER A 28 21.50 -1.92 0.31
C SER A 28 20.00 -1.96 0.00
N ILE A 29 19.66 -1.98 -1.29
CA ILE A 29 18.29 -2.17 -1.77
C ILE A 29 18.14 -3.66 -2.13
N ARG A 30 17.38 -4.41 -1.33
CA ARG A 30 16.83 -5.71 -1.74
C ARG A 30 15.55 -5.47 -2.56
N SER A 31 15.73 -5.02 -3.79
CA SER A 31 14.82 -5.08 -4.95
C SER A 31 15.21 -3.99 -5.96
N HIS A 32 15.80 -4.42 -7.09
CA HIS A 32 16.08 -3.60 -8.27
C HIS A 32 17.07 -2.43 -8.06
N ARG A 33 18.36 -2.74 -7.82
CA ARG A 33 19.45 -1.84 -8.23
C ARG A 33 20.17 -2.43 -9.42
N PHE A 34 19.86 -1.91 -10.61
CA PHE A 34 20.79 -1.94 -11.73
C PHE A 34 22.02 -1.13 -11.31
N LYS A 35 23.20 -1.75 -11.30
CA LYS A 35 24.45 -1.00 -11.38
C LYS A 35 24.55 -0.51 -12.82
N LEU A 36 23.99 0.67 -13.09
CA LEU A 36 24.21 1.35 -14.35
C LEU A 36 25.61 1.97 -14.27
N ASP A 37 26.52 1.49 -15.11
CA ASP A 37 27.79 2.15 -15.31
C ASP A 37 27.52 3.53 -15.96
N PRO A 38 27.95 4.65 -15.36
CA PRO A 38 27.65 6.00 -15.85
C PRO A 38 28.32 6.35 -17.19
N ASN A 39 29.08 5.41 -17.77
CA ASN A 39 29.74 5.51 -19.07
C ASN A 39 29.11 4.62 -20.16
N ALA A 40 28.05 3.88 -19.86
CA ALA A 40 27.41 3.04 -20.87
C ALA A 40 26.63 3.91 -21.86
N THR A 41 27.16 4.05 -23.08
CA THR A 41 26.48 4.57 -24.27
C THR A 41 25.43 3.60 -24.82
N GLU A 42 24.99 2.63 -24.01
CA GLU A 42 24.05 1.60 -24.40
C GLU A 42 22.59 2.06 -24.14
N PRO A 43 21.63 1.67 -25.01
CA PRO A 43 20.23 1.97 -24.80
C PRO A 43 19.75 1.37 -23.47
N LEU A 44 19.15 2.18 -22.60
CA LEU A 44 18.70 1.77 -21.26
C LEU A 44 17.78 0.52 -21.31
N TYR A 45 16.92 0.46 -22.32
CA TYR A 45 15.95 -0.63 -22.48
C TYR A 45 16.55 -1.90 -23.07
N GLU A 46 17.75 -1.86 -23.64
CA GLU A 46 18.49 -3.08 -24.04
C GLU A 46 19.08 -3.78 -22.82
N ALA A 47 19.64 -3.01 -21.87
CA ALA A 47 20.08 -3.55 -20.58
C ALA A 47 18.91 -4.15 -19.77
N GLU A 48 17.71 -3.55 -19.86
CA GLU A 48 16.49 -4.12 -19.25
C GLU A 48 16.12 -5.47 -19.89
N ILE A 49 16.32 -5.64 -21.21
CA ILE A 49 16.13 -6.94 -21.87
C ILE A 49 17.14 -7.95 -21.34
N GLU A 50 18.42 -7.59 -21.20
CA GLU A 50 19.43 -8.51 -20.67
C GLU A 50 19.10 -8.93 -19.22
N ALA A 51 18.57 -8.01 -18.41
CA ALA A 51 18.09 -8.34 -17.08
C ALA A 51 16.83 -9.22 -17.11
N MET A 52 15.87 -8.95 -17.99
CA MET A 52 14.72 -9.83 -18.23
C MET A 52 15.20 -11.24 -18.63
N ARG A 53 16.23 -11.29 -19.47
CA ARG A 53 16.87 -12.50 -19.97
C ARG A 53 17.48 -13.32 -18.84
N SER A 54 18.22 -12.68 -17.94
CA SER A 54 18.83 -13.36 -16.78
C SER A 54 17.82 -13.91 -15.77
N LYS A 55 16.62 -13.30 -15.68
CA LYS A 55 15.57 -13.66 -14.71
C LYS A 55 14.45 -14.50 -15.30
N GLU A 56 14.51 -14.81 -16.60
CA GLU A 56 13.43 -15.44 -17.38
C GLU A 56 12.05 -14.76 -17.27
N SER A 57 12.05 -13.47 -16.90
CA SER A 57 10.86 -12.67 -16.65
C SER A 57 10.10 -12.38 -17.95
N THR A 58 8.80 -12.18 -17.82
CA THR A 58 7.83 -11.84 -18.86
C THR A 58 7.35 -10.40 -18.76
N THR A 59 7.85 -9.61 -17.80
CA THR A 59 7.43 -8.23 -17.57
C THR A 59 8.55 -7.24 -17.89
N MET A 60 8.29 -6.28 -18.76
CA MET A 60 9.21 -5.19 -19.09
C MET A 60 8.80 -3.92 -18.35
N TYR A 61 9.69 -3.37 -17.52
CA TYR A 61 9.42 -2.13 -16.80
C TYR A 61 9.81 -0.92 -17.64
N VAL A 62 8.88 0.01 -17.81
CA VAL A 62 9.10 1.23 -18.59
C VAL A 62 8.76 2.45 -17.74
N ASP A 63 9.74 3.34 -17.54
CA ASP A 63 9.49 4.64 -16.90
C ASP A 63 8.65 5.52 -17.84
N PHE A 64 7.50 5.97 -17.34
CA PHE A 64 6.59 6.82 -18.09
C PHE A 64 7.16 8.23 -18.32
N SER A 65 8.07 8.70 -17.46
CA SER A 65 8.79 9.95 -17.65
C SER A 65 9.64 9.95 -18.92
N HIS A 66 10.17 8.80 -19.33
CA HIS A 66 10.91 8.67 -20.58
C HIS A 66 10.00 8.75 -21.80
N VAL A 67 8.81 8.14 -21.73
CA VAL A 67 7.79 8.23 -22.79
C VAL A 67 7.35 9.68 -22.98
N MET A 68 7.13 10.40 -21.87
CA MET A 68 6.81 11.84 -21.87
C MET A 68 7.91 12.69 -22.52
N ARG A 69 9.19 12.39 -22.26
CA ARG A 69 10.31 13.12 -22.88
C ARG A 69 10.46 12.86 -24.37
N PHE A 70 10.11 11.65 -24.83
CA PHE A 70 10.30 11.28 -26.22
C PHE A 70 9.19 11.85 -27.11
N ASN A 71 7.93 11.69 -26.73
CA ASN A 71 6.81 12.12 -27.57
C ASN A 71 5.51 12.36 -26.77
N ASP A 72 5.06 13.63 -26.74
CA ASP A 72 3.82 14.05 -26.09
C ASP A 72 2.56 13.38 -26.68
N VAL A 73 2.54 13.10 -27.99
CA VAL A 73 1.39 12.47 -28.66
C VAL A 73 1.25 11.01 -28.23
N LEU A 74 2.39 10.31 -28.13
CA LEU A 74 2.44 8.93 -27.65
C LEU A 74 1.98 8.86 -26.18
N GLN A 75 2.49 9.75 -25.34
CA GLN A 75 2.09 9.85 -23.94
C GLN A 75 0.58 10.07 -23.80
N LYS A 76 0.02 11.07 -24.50
CA LYS A 76 -1.43 11.36 -24.46
C LYS A 76 -2.25 10.15 -24.87
N ALA A 77 -1.91 9.51 -25.99
CA ALA A 77 -2.60 8.32 -26.47
C ALA A 77 -2.58 7.17 -25.45
N ILE A 78 -1.42 6.88 -24.84
CA ILE A 78 -1.28 5.82 -23.83
C ILE A 78 -2.04 6.19 -22.55
N SER A 79 -2.02 7.46 -22.13
CA SER A 79 -2.68 7.90 -20.90
C SER A 79 -4.21 7.91 -21.00
N GLU A 80 -4.76 8.31 -22.16
CA GLU A 80 -6.20 8.48 -22.37
C GLU A 80 -6.92 7.18 -22.79
N GLU A 81 -6.29 6.34 -23.62
CA GLU A 81 -6.91 5.11 -24.15
C GLU A 81 -6.02 3.87 -23.90
N TYR A 82 -5.56 3.69 -22.67
CA TYR A 82 -4.66 2.59 -22.31
C TYR A 82 -5.23 1.19 -22.64
N LEU A 83 -6.50 0.95 -22.28
CA LEU A 83 -7.19 -0.35 -22.52
C LEU A 83 -7.12 -0.77 -23.99
N ARG A 84 -7.22 0.20 -24.91
CA ARG A 84 -7.21 -0.06 -26.34
C ARG A 84 -5.79 -0.32 -26.86
N PHE A 85 -4.81 0.38 -26.31
CA PHE A 85 -3.42 0.32 -26.76
C PHE A 85 -2.60 -0.78 -26.09
N GLU A 86 -3.01 -1.31 -24.95
CA GLU A 86 -2.35 -2.41 -24.22
C GLU A 86 -1.91 -3.58 -25.13
N PRO A 87 -2.78 -4.21 -25.96
CA PRO A 87 -2.35 -5.33 -26.80
C PRO A 87 -1.33 -4.92 -27.87
N TYR A 88 -1.38 -3.68 -28.36
CA TYR A 88 -0.42 -3.17 -29.33
C TYR A 88 0.94 -2.87 -28.68
N LEU A 89 0.95 -2.38 -27.44
CA LEU A 89 2.18 -2.16 -26.66
C LEU A 89 2.86 -3.50 -26.36
N ARG A 90 2.09 -4.52 -25.98
CA ARG A 90 2.58 -5.90 -25.80
C ARG A 90 3.21 -6.45 -27.09
N ASN A 91 2.58 -6.23 -28.24
CA ASN A 91 3.12 -6.66 -29.53
C ASN A 91 4.40 -5.90 -29.90
N ALA A 92 4.49 -4.60 -29.61
CA ALA A 92 5.70 -3.81 -29.80
C ALA A 92 6.86 -4.34 -28.95
N CYS A 93 6.64 -4.61 -27.65
CA CYS A 93 7.66 -5.21 -26.78
C CYS A 93 8.08 -6.60 -27.27
N LYS A 94 7.13 -7.43 -27.71
CA LYS A 94 7.43 -8.75 -28.29
C LYS A 94 8.34 -8.63 -29.52
N ARG A 95 8.05 -7.69 -30.43
CA ARG A 95 8.89 -7.42 -31.61
C ARG A 95 10.28 -6.92 -31.22
N PHE A 96 10.36 -5.98 -30.28
CA PHE A 96 11.63 -5.44 -29.79
C PHE A 96 12.51 -6.55 -29.18
N VAL A 97 11.93 -7.43 -28.36
CA VAL A 97 12.65 -8.58 -27.78
C VAL A 97 13.00 -9.63 -28.84
N MET A 98 12.25 -9.76 -29.93
CA MET A 98 12.60 -10.65 -31.04
C MET A 98 13.76 -10.13 -31.89
N GLU A 99 13.85 -8.82 -32.11
CA GLU A 99 14.89 -8.20 -32.96
C GLU A 99 16.28 -8.23 -32.30
N GLN A 100 16.35 -8.11 -30.96
CA GLN A 100 17.61 -8.18 -30.21
C GLN A 100 18.18 -9.62 -30.09
N LYS A 101 17.52 -10.64 -30.65
CA LYS A 101 17.92 -12.06 -30.59
C LYS A 101 19.03 -12.46 -31.57
N SER A 102 20.11 -11.69 -31.66
CA SER A 102 21.32 -12.10 -32.41
C SER A 102 22.35 -12.78 -31.49
N GLY A 103 21.94 -13.77 -30.68
CA GLY A 103 22.80 -14.54 -29.77
C GLY A 103 22.09 -15.74 -29.10
N PRO A 104 22.82 -16.79 -28.64
CA PRO A 104 22.30 -18.15 -28.50
C PRO A 104 21.19 -18.27 -27.44
N SER A 105 19.99 -18.59 -27.93
CA SER A 105 18.79 -19.18 -27.31
C SER A 105 18.64 -19.22 -25.78
N ILE A 106 17.65 -18.46 -25.28
CA ILE A 106 16.86 -18.83 -24.08
C ILE A 106 15.52 -19.50 -24.46
N ILE A 107 15.26 -19.58 -25.76
CA ILE A 107 14.02 -20.15 -26.27
C ILE A 107 14.47 -21.38 -27.08
N PRO A 108 14.23 -22.62 -26.59
CA PRO A 108 14.11 -23.72 -27.52
C PRO A 108 12.98 -23.33 -28.47
N ASP A 109 13.25 -23.51 -29.76
CA ASP A 109 12.29 -23.49 -30.86
C ASP A 109 10.83 -23.71 -30.41
N ASP A 110 9.93 -22.90 -30.98
CA ASP A 110 8.51 -23.26 -31.18
C ASP A 110 7.43 -22.86 -30.16
N SER A 111 7.62 -21.83 -29.31
CA SER A 111 6.47 -21.20 -28.61
C SER A 111 6.24 -19.73 -28.99
N PRO A 112 5.44 -19.44 -30.05
CA PRO A 112 4.94 -18.08 -30.34
C PRO A 112 4.06 -17.47 -29.22
N ASN A 113 3.94 -18.11 -28.05
CA ASN A 113 2.96 -17.84 -27.00
C ASN A 113 3.52 -17.21 -25.71
N LYS A 114 4.84 -16.97 -25.60
CA LYS A 114 5.37 -16.18 -24.47
C LYS A 114 5.04 -14.70 -24.71
N ASP A 115 4.02 -14.23 -24.01
CA ASP A 115 3.58 -12.84 -24.07
C ASP A 115 4.41 -12.01 -23.11
N ILE A 116 4.80 -10.82 -23.56
CA ILE A 116 5.61 -9.88 -22.78
C ILE A 116 4.70 -8.75 -22.30
N ASN A 117 4.50 -8.66 -20.99
CA ASN A 117 3.69 -7.62 -20.40
C ASN A 117 4.50 -6.34 -20.20
N VAL A 118 3.83 -5.20 -20.29
CA VAL A 118 4.46 -3.88 -20.11
C VAL A 118 3.99 -3.29 -18.80
N ALA A 119 4.93 -3.01 -17.91
CA ALA A 119 4.68 -2.41 -16.61
C ALA A 119 5.17 -0.96 -16.61
N PHE A 120 4.24 -0.01 -16.70
CA PHE A 120 4.57 1.41 -16.58
C PHE A 120 4.77 1.79 -15.12
N TYR A 121 5.78 2.59 -14.84
CA TYR A 121 6.05 3.12 -13.51
C TYR A 121 6.45 4.60 -13.56
N ASN A 122 6.41 5.28 -12.40
CA ASN A 122 6.75 6.70 -12.26
C ASN A 122 5.88 7.63 -13.15
N ILE A 123 4.56 7.43 -13.11
CA ILE A 123 3.62 8.34 -13.77
C ILE A 123 3.42 9.58 -12.88
N PRO A 124 3.57 10.81 -13.41
CA PRO A 124 3.42 12.04 -12.63
C PRO A 124 1.97 12.30 -12.17
N LEU A 125 1.00 11.60 -12.77
CA LEU A 125 -0.43 11.77 -12.54
C LEU A 125 -0.93 10.85 -11.41
N LEU A 126 -0.47 11.12 -10.18
CA LEU A 126 -0.94 10.42 -8.98
C LEU A 126 -2.32 10.93 -8.57
N LYS A 127 -3.32 10.05 -8.61
CA LYS A 127 -4.71 10.34 -8.22
C LYS A 127 -5.08 9.70 -6.89
N ARG A 128 -5.98 10.34 -6.15
CA ARG A 128 -6.57 9.79 -4.92
C ARG A 128 -7.66 8.78 -5.26
N LEU A 129 -7.96 7.83 -4.38
CA LEU A 129 -9.04 6.86 -4.62
C LEU A 129 -10.40 7.55 -4.81
N ARG A 130 -10.64 8.68 -4.10
CA ARG A 130 -11.86 9.48 -4.25
C ARG A 130 -12.02 10.15 -5.61
N ASP A 131 -10.91 10.42 -6.30
CA ASP A 131 -10.91 11.09 -7.60
C ASP A 131 -11.18 10.11 -8.75
N LEU A 132 -11.19 8.80 -8.48
CA LEU A 132 -11.53 7.78 -9.44
C LEU A 132 -13.02 7.83 -9.76
N LYS A 133 -13.34 8.48 -10.88
CA LYS A 133 -14.68 8.58 -11.46
C LYS A 133 -14.79 7.69 -12.70
N THR A 134 -16.02 7.57 -13.22
CA THR A 134 -16.30 6.86 -14.47
C THR A 134 -15.52 7.42 -15.67
N SER A 135 -15.09 8.69 -15.64
CA SER A 135 -14.25 9.32 -16.66
C SER A 135 -12.83 8.74 -16.76
N GLU A 136 -12.42 7.95 -15.77
CA GLU A 136 -11.09 7.33 -15.68
C GLU A 136 -11.08 5.88 -16.16
N ILE A 137 -12.22 5.34 -16.57
CA ILE A 137 -12.31 3.99 -17.10
C ILE A 137 -11.46 3.88 -18.37
N GLY A 138 -10.57 2.89 -18.41
CA GLY A 138 -9.69 2.63 -19.55
C GLY A 138 -8.48 3.57 -19.67
N LYS A 139 -8.32 4.54 -18.78
CA LYS A 139 -7.14 5.42 -18.70
C LYS A 139 -6.02 4.81 -17.85
N LEU A 140 -4.78 5.15 -18.18
CA LEU A 140 -3.63 4.81 -17.34
C LEU A 140 -3.52 5.81 -16.18
N THR A 141 -3.69 5.34 -14.96
CA THR A 141 -3.66 6.16 -13.75
C THR A 141 -2.82 5.47 -12.67
N SER A 142 -2.24 6.28 -11.78
CA SER A 142 -1.55 5.78 -10.59
C SER A 142 -2.32 6.18 -9.35
N VAL A 143 -2.51 5.22 -8.45
CA VAL A 143 -3.30 5.40 -7.22
C VAL A 143 -2.45 4.96 -6.05
N MET A 144 -2.39 5.79 -5.02
CA MET A 144 -1.70 5.49 -3.77
C MET A 144 -2.70 5.05 -2.71
N GLY A 145 -2.37 4.00 -1.97
CA GLY A 145 -3.15 3.60 -0.81
C GLY A 145 -2.46 2.53 0.02
N VAL A 146 -3.10 2.16 1.12
CA VAL A 146 -2.63 1.10 2.00
C VAL A 146 -3.35 -0.20 1.66
N VAL A 147 -2.62 -1.28 1.49
CA VAL A 147 -3.21 -2.61 1.31
C VAL A 147 -3.76 -3.09 2.65
N THR A 148 -5.07 -3.36 2.72
CA THR A 148 -5.70 -3.86 3.95
C THR A 148 -5.87 -5.37 3.97
N ARG A 149 -6.19 -5.96 2.82
CA ARG A 149 -6.48 -7.39 2.68
C ARG A 149 -5.88 -7.94 1.39
N THR A 150 -5.39 -9.18 1.46
CA THR A 150 -4.81 -9.91 0.33
C THR A 150 -5.49 -11.26 0.19
N SER A 151 -5.92 -11.62 -1.02
CA SER A 151 -6.35 -12.98 -1.34
C SER A 151 -5.16 -13.87 -1.63
N GLU A 152 -5.39 -15.19 -1.60
CA GLU A 152 -4.45 -16.15 -2.17
C GLU A 152 -4.35 -16.00 -3.69
N VAL A 153 -3.25 -16.50 -4.24
CA VAL A 153 -2.98 -16.53 -5.68
C VAL A 153 -3.80 -17.64 -6.31
N ARG A 154 -4.52 -17.32 -7.38
CA ARG A 154 -5.29 -18.30 -8.15
C ARG A 154 -4.92 -18.22 -9.62
N PRO A 155 -5.00 -19.33 -10.37
CA PRO A 155 -4.84 -19.29 -11.81
C PRO A 155 -6.12 -18.76 -12.49
N GLU A 156 -5.99 -17.75 -13.35
CA GLU A 156 -7.00 -17.24 -14.28
C GLU A 156 -6.72 -17.81 -15.68
N LEU A 157 -7.78 -18.24 -16.37
CA LEU A 157 -7.70 -18.62 -17.78
C LEU A 157 -7.75 -17.34 -18.63
N LEU A 158 -6.67 -16.99 -19.34
CA LEU A 158 -6.68 -15.83 -20.26
C LEU A 158 -7.15 -16.22 -21.66
N GLN A 159 -6.61 -17.32 -22.19
CA GLN A 159 -6.95 -17.82 -23.52
C GLN A 159 -7.26 -19.32 -23.43
N GLY A 160 -8.50 -19.66 -23.77
CA GLY A 160 -8.97 -21.05 -23.79
C GLY A 160 -8.85 -21.64 -25.19
N ASN A 161 -8.33 -22.86 -25.27
CA ASN A 161 -8.46 -23.70 -26.45
C ASN A 161 -9.65 -24.64 -26.25
N PHE A 162 -10.64 -24.55 -27.13
CA PHE A 162 -11.87 -25.32 -27.02
C PHE A 162 -11.94 -26.37 -28.13
N LYS A 163 -12.13 -27.63 -27.75
CA LYS A 163 -12.37 -28.73 -28.67
C LYS A 163 -13.87 -28.93 -28.85
N CYS A 164 -14.31 -28.94 -30.11
CA CYS A 164 -15.68 -29.31 -30.44
C CYS A 164 -15.89 -30.81 -30.24
N LEU A 165 -16.93 -31.21 -29.50
CA LEU A 165 -17.22 -32.63 -29.25
C LEU A 165 -17.85 -33.34 -30.45
N GLU A 166 -18.39 -32.62 -31.44
CA GLU A 166 -19.06 -33.21 -32.60
C GLU A 166 -18.12 -33.40 -33.80
N CYS A 167 -17.21 -32.44 -34.07
CA CYS A 167 -16.28 -32.53 -35.19
C CYS A 167 -14.81 -32.70 -34.79
N GLY A 168 -14.50 -32.65 -33.49
CA GLY A 168 -13.13 -32.77 -32.97
C GLY A 168 -12.22 -31.56 -33.24
N ASN A 169 -12.71 -30.53 -33.95
CA ASN A 169 -11.91 -29.34 -34.29
C ASN A 169 -11.58 -28.49 -33.05
N ILE A 170 -10.40 -27.89 -33.04
CA ILE A 170 -9.90 -27.06 -31.94
C ILE A 170 -10.03 -25.59 -32.32
N ALA A 171 -10.88 -24.86 -31.62
CA ALA A 171 -10.90 -23.41 -31.64
C ALA A 171 -9.81 -22.89 -30.69
N LYS A 172 -8.72 -22.37 -31.25
CA LYS A 172 -7.56 -21.86 -30.51
C LYS A 172 -7.74 -20.40 -30.12
N ASN A 173 -7.12 -19.99 -29.02
CA ASN A 173 -6.97 -18.59 -28.59
C ASN A 173 -8.30 -17.83 -28.38
N VAL A 174 -9.31 -18.49 -27.82
CA VAL A 174 -10.54 -17.79 -27.42
C VAL A 174 -10.27 -17.00 -26.15
N GLU A 175 -10.19 -15.67 -26.27
CA GLU A 175 -9.98 -14.78 -25.14
C GLU A 175 -11.11 -14.88 -24.12
N GLN A 176 -10.75 -14.95 -22.84
CA GLN A 176 -11.67 -14.97 -21.72
C GLN A 176 -11.58 -13.61 -21.02
N GLN A 177 -12.52 -12.71 -21.33
CA GLN A 177 -12.55 -11.38 -20.71
C GLN A 177 -13.62 -11.35 -19.62
N PHE A 178 -13.21 -11.41 -18.35
CA PHE A 178 -14.05 -11.28 -17.14
C PHE A 178 -15.20 -12.30 -16.98
N LYS A 179 -15.35 -13.22 -17.93
CA LYS A 179 -16.35 -14.28 -17.92
C LYS A 179 -15.81 -15.46 -18.71
N TYR A 180 -16.15 -16.65 -18.24
CA TYR A 180 -15.96 -17.86 -19.01
C TYR A 180 -16.89 -17.84 -20.24
N THR A 181 -16.30 -17.67 -21.42
CA THR A 181 -16.97 -17.59 -22.71
C THR A 181 -16.52 -18.72 -23.61
N GLU A 182 -17.47 -19.56 -23.97
CA GLU A 182 -17.29 -20.59 -24.99
C GLU A 182 -17.55 -20.01 -26.38
N PRO A 183 -16.90 -20.56 -27.43
CA PRO A 183 -17.14 -20.11 -28.80
C PRO A 183 -18.59 -20.37 -29.24
N ILE A 184 -19.21 -19.40 -29.89
CA ILE A 184 -20.65 -19.44 -30.26
C ILE A 184 -20.89 -20.37 -31.47
N ILE A 185 -19.90 -20.47 -32.37
CA ILE A 185 -19.99 -21.22 -33.62
C ILE A 185 -18.67 -21.97 -33.83
N CYS A 186 -18.76 -23.18 -34.37
CA CYS A 186 -17.59 -23.94 -34.76
C CYS A 186 -16.86 -23.31 -35.95
N THR A 187 -15.52 -23.28 -35.90
CA THR A 187 -14.67 -22.83 -37.03
C THR A 187 -14.82 -23.71 -38.27
N ASN A 188 -15.30 -24.95 -38.12
CA ASN A 188 -15.56 -25.83 -39.25
C ASN A 188 -16.92 -25.50 -39.88
N ALA A 189 -16.92 -25.11 -41.15
CA ALA A 189 -18.12 -24.74 -41.91
C ALA A 189 -19.15 -25.87 -42.02
N THR A 190 -18.75 -27.14 -41.88
CA THR A 190 -19.65 -28.30 -41.93
C THR A 190 -20.31 -28.63 -40.60
N CYS A 191 -19.89 -28.00 -39.50
CA CYS A 191 -20.37 -28.31 -38.15
C CYS A 191 -21.25 -27.18 -37.60
N GLN A 192 -22.50 -27.49 -37.24
CA GLN A 192 -23.45 -26.52 -36.67
C GLN A 192 -23.49 -26.51 -35.13
N ASN A 193 -22.45 -27.06 -34.46
CA ASN A 193 -22.40 -27.08 -33.00
C ASN A 193 -22.31 -25.66 -32.41
N ARG A 194 -23.09 -25.41 -31.35
CA ARG A 194 -23.19 -24.12 -30.65
C ARG A 194 -22.95 -24.19 -29.14
N ALA A 195 -22.90 -25.39 -28.55
CA ALA A 195 -22.93 -25.53 -27.09
C ALA A 195 -22.02 -26.64 -26.53
N LYS A 196 -21.63 -27.63 -27.34
CA LYS A 196 -20.85 -28.77 -26.85
C LYS A 196 -19.35 -28.52 -27.06
N TRP A 197 -18.76 -27.78 -26.12
CA TRP A 197 -17.34 -27.47 -26.13
C TRP A 197 -16.64 -28.12 -24.94
N ALA A 198 -15.45 -28.67 -25.18
CA ALA A 198 -14.57 -29.17 -24.14
C ALA A 198 -13.31 -28.30 -24.08
N LEU A 199 -13.04 -27.70 -22.92
CA LEU A 199 -11.83 -26.92 -22.71
C LEU A 199 -10.61 -27.85 -22.63
N LEU A 200 -9.63 -27.63 -23.51
CA LEU A 200 -8.33 -28.29 -23.47
C LEU A 200 -7.42 -27.57 -22.48
N ARG A 201 -7.43 -28.01 -21.22
CA ARG A 201 -6.59 -27.43 -20.16
C ARG A 201 -5.10 -27.43 -20.49
N GLN A 202 -4.59 -28.46 -21.18
CA GLN A 202 -3.15 -28.58 -21.46
C GLN A 202 -2.63 -27.56 -22.48
N GLU A 203 -3.44 -27.15 -23.46
CA GLU A 203 -3.05 -26.18 -24.48
C GLU A 203 -3.54 -24.76 -24.18
N SER A 204 -4.32 -24.60 -23.10
CA SER A 204 -4.88 -23.32 -22.70
C SER A 204 -3.87 -22.50 -21.90
N LYS A 205 -3.96 -21.17 -22.02
CA LYS A 205 -3.07 -20.24 -21.35
C LYS A 205 -3.67 -19.79 -20.02
N PHE A 206 -2.98 -20.15 -18.94
CA PHE A 206 -3.29 -19.71 -17.59
C PHE A 206 -2.29 -18.66 -17.13
N THR A 207 -2.74 -17.74 -16.30
CA THR A 207 -1.91 -16.76 -15.61
C THR A 207 -2.36 -16.61 -14.18
N ASP A 208 -1.42 -16.40 -13.29
CA ASP A 208 -1.74 -16.15 -11.89
C ASP A 208 -2.35 -14.77 -11.72
N TRP A 209 -3.41 -14.70 -10.91
CA TRP A 209 -4.04 -13.47 -10.48
C TRP A 209 -4.23 -13.46 -8.97
N GLN A 210 -4.24 -12.26 -8.41
CA GLN A 210 -4.45 -12.04 -6.99
C GLN A 210 -5.35 -10.81 -6.82
N ARG A 211 -6.30 -10.90 -5.90
CA ARG A 211 -7.16 -9.78 -5.50
C ARG A 211 -6.61 -9.17 -4.21
N MET A 212 -6.49 -7.85 -4.20
CA MET A 212 -6.11 -7.09 -3.04
C MET A 212 -7.17 -6.03 -2.76
N ARG A 213 -7.42 -5.72 -1.50
CA ARG A 213 -8.22 -4.56 -1.11
C ARG A 213 -7.29 -3.46 -0.65
N MET A 214 -7.41 -2.31 -1.29
CA MET A 214 -6.67 -1.10 -0.94
C MET A 214 -7.61 -0.09 -0.29
N GLN A 215 -7.09 0.67 0.67
CA GLN A 215 -7.79 1.74 1.38
C GLN A 215 -7.05 3.07 1.19
N GLU A 216 -7.81 4.18 1.25
CA GLU A 216 -7.26 5.54 1.28
C GLU A 216 -6.26 5.72 2.44
N THR A 217 -5.18 6.47 2.18
CA THR A 217 -4.20 6.81 3.21
C THR A 217 -4.79 7.85 4.17
N SER A 218 -4.52 7.75 5.47
CA SER A 218 -5.09 8.62 6.53
C SER A 218 -4.93 10.13 6.28
N LYS A 219 -3.88 10.55 5.56
CA LYS A 219 -3.61 11.96 5.22
C LYS A 219 -4.61 12.56 4.24
N GLU A 220 -5.20 11.73 3.38
CA GLU A 220 -6.07 12.19 2.30
C GLU A 220 -7.54 12.19 2.69
N ILE A 221 -7.86 11.63 3.87
CA ILE A 221 -9.24 11.52 4.36
C ILE A 221 -9.66 12.89 4.93
N PRO A 222 -10.72 13.52 4.39
CA PRO A 222 -11.27 14.71 5.00
C PRO A 222 -11.94 14.37 6.33
N ALA A 223 -11.81 15.28 7.31
CA ALA A 223 -12.36 15.09 8.65
C ALA A 223 -13.85 14.72 8.60
N GLY A 224 -14.22 13.63 9.29
CA GLY A 224 -15.61 13.15 9.40
C GLY A 224 -16.10 12.24 8.27
N SER A 225 -15.27 11.91 7.27
CA SER A 225 -15.62 10.91 6.25
C SER A 225 -15.07 9.52 6.57
N LEU A 226 -15.83 8.48 6.21
CA LEU A 226 -15.33 7.10 6.23
C LEU A 226 -14.30 6.89 5.09
N PRO A 227 -13.20 6.17 5.34
CA PRO A 227 -12.22 5.82 4.31
C PRO A 227 -12.85 4.94 3.23
N ARG A 228 -12.60 5.27 1.95
CA ARG A 228 -13.04 4.42 0.84
C ARG A 228 -12.05 3.29 0.60
N SER A 229 -12.58 2.14 0.19
CA SER A 229 -11.78 0.97 -0.22
C SER A 229 -12.06 0.61 -1.68
N LEU A 230 -11.01 0.25 -2.41
CA LEU A 230 -11.07 -0.20 -3.80
C LEU A 230 -10.46 -1.60 -3.91
N ASP A 231 -11.06 -2.45 -4.73
CA ASP A 231 -10.48 -3.75 -5.04
C ASP A 231 -9.52 -3.62 -6.22
N VAL A 232 -8.28 -4.06 -6.02
CA VAL A 232 -7.18 -4.05 -6.96
C VAL A 232 -6.90 -5.49 -7.38
N ILE A 233 -6.76 -5.73 -8.68
CA ILE A 233 -6.44 -7.02 -9.27
C ILE A 233 -5.00 -6.94 -9.79
N LEU A 234 -4.17 -7.87 -9.35
CA LEU A 234 -2.82 -8.09 -9.82
C LEU A 234 -2.78 -9.32 -10.72
N ARG A 235 -1.95 -9.28 -11.76
CA ARG A 235 -1.75 -10.37 -12.71
C ARG A 235 -0.26 -10.65 -12.92
N HIS A 236 0.05 -11.86 -13.34
CA HIS A 236 1.40 -12.29 -13.69
C HIS A 236 2.39 -12.08 -12.53
N GLU A 237 3.60 -11.60 -12.83
CA GLU A 237 4.68 -11.39 -11.86
C GLU A 237 4.42 -10.24 -10.87
N MET A 238 3.33 -9.48 -11.02
CA MET A 238 2.97 -8.46 -10.02
C MET A 238 2.35 -9.05 -8.76
N VAL A 239 1.90 -10.31 -8.83
CA VAL A 239 1.34 -11.07 -7.73
C VAL A 239 2.37 -11.22 -6.60
N GLU A 240 1.91 -11.25 -5.34
CA GLU A 240 2.72 -11.37 -4.11
C GLU A 240 3.75 -10.25 -3.83
N LYS A 241 3.82 -9.20 -4.67
CA LYS A 241 4.73 -8.07 -4.44
C LYS A 241 4.34 -7.16 -3.28
N ALA A 242 3.06 -7.09 -2.94
CA ALA A 242 2.54 -6.22 -1.90
C ALA A 242 1.95 -7.05 -0.76
N ARG A 243 2.19 -6.61 0.48
CA ARG A 243 1.68 -7.27 1.70
C ARG A 243 0.62 -6.39 2.38
N ALA A 244 -0.21 -7.00 3.23
CA ALA A 244 -1.14 -6.24 4.06
C ALA A 244 -0.39 -5.32 5.02
N GLY A 245 -0.78 -4.04 5.09
CA GLY A 245 -0.10 -2.98 5.85
C GLY A 245 0.81 -2.08 5.01
N ASP A 246 1.20 -2.50 3.80
CA ASP A 246 2.09 -1.72 2.96
C ASP A 246 1.35 -0.54 2.29
N THR A 247 1.96 0.64 2.34
CA THR A 247 1.61 1.74 1.43
C THR A 247 2.23 1.45 0.07
N VAL A 248 1.38 1.35 -0.94
CA VAL A 248 1.79 1.03 -2.30
C VAL A 248 1.18 2.02 -3.27
N ILE A 249 1.92 2.29 -4.33
CA ILE A 249 1.43 2.99 -5.51
C ILE A 249 1.17 1.92 -6.56
N PHE A 250 -0.10 1.71 -6.86
CA PHE A 250 -0.51 0.89 -7.99
C PHE A 250 -0.60 1.76 -9.23
N THR A 251 -0.01 1.28 -10.32
CA THR A 251 -0.14 1.90 -11.63
C THR A 251 -0.85 0.95 -12.57
N GLY A 252 -1.89 1.45 -13.24
CA GLY A 252 -2.72 0.61 -14.08
C GLY A 252 -3.98 1.34 -14.51
N MET A 253 -5.07 0.61 -14.58
CA MET A 253 -6.28 1.07 -15.23
C MET A 253 -7.53 0.73 -14.42
N VAL A 254 -8.50 1.62 -14.51
CA VAL A 254 -9.82 1.42 -13.91
C VAL A 254 -10.70 0.66 -14.90
N VAL A 255 -11.31 -0.43 -14.46
CA VAL A 255 -12.24 -1.24 -15.25
C VAL A 255 -13.56 -1.44 -14.50
N ALA A 256 -14.63 -1.61 -15.27
CA ALA A 256 -15.94 -1.99 -14.73
C ALA A 256 -16.08 -3.52 -14.86
N VAL A 257 -16.06 -4.23 -13.73
CA VAL A 257 -16.26 -5.67 -13.69
C VAL A 257 -17.74 -5.94 -13.44
N GLN A 258 -18.33 -6.82 -14.26
CA GLN A 258 -19.71 -7.23 -14.09
C GLN A 258 -19.82 -8.13 -12.87
N MET A 259 -20.72 -7.79 -11.94
CA MET A 259 -21.03 -8.68 -10.84
C MET A 259 -21.97 -9.77 -11.35
N ALA A 260 -21.53 -11.03 -11.26
CA ALA A 260 -22.46 -12.14 -11.31
C ALA A 260 -23.24 -12.11 -9.99
N GLU A 261 -24.52 -11.75 -10.03
CA GLU A 261 -25.35 -11.84 -8.84
C GLU A 261 -25.28 -13.27 -8.30
N VAL A 262 -24.82 -13.39 -7.05
CA VAL A 262 -25.09 -14.57 -6.24
C VAL A 262 -26.61 -14.69 -6.21
N ARG A 263 -27.15 -15.76 -6.80
CA ARG A 263 -28.53 -16.17 -6.60
C ARG A 263 -28.77 -16.13 -5.09
N ARG A 264 -29.43 -15.08 -4.59
CA ARG A 264 -30.13 -15.17 -3.32
C ARG A 264 -31.17 -16.24 -3.58
N GLU A 265 -30.94 -17.45 -3.07
CA GLU A 265 -31.98 -18.46 -2.98
C GLU A 265 -33.11 -17.81 -2.18
N ALA A 266 -34.06 -17.22 -2.90
CA ALA A 266 -35.33 -16.87 -2.34
C ALA A 266 -35.91 -18.20 -1.86
N SER A 267 -35.87 -18.38 -0.54
CA SER A 267 -36.61 -19.39 0.19
C SER A 267 -37.89 -19.73 -0.58
N GLN A 268 -37.91 -20.91 -1.21
CA GLN A 268 -39.11 -21.49 -1.76
C GLN A 268 -40.05 -21.73 -0.56
N ARG A 269 -40.83 -20.72 -0.20
CA ARG A 269 -42.04 -20.93 0.57
C ARG A 269 -42.94 -21.78 -0.31
N ARG A 270 -43.14 -23.02 0.14
CA ARG A 270 -44.07 -23.98 -0.44
C ARG A 270 -45.43 -23.30 -0.63
N ASN A 271 -45.93 -23.47 -1.86
CA ASN A 271 -47.17 -22.90 -2.35
C ASN A 271 -48.37 -23.55 -1.66
N GLY A 272 -49.31 -22.72 -1.21
CA GLY A 272 -50.65 -23.11 -0.81
C GLY A 272 -51.55 -21.88 -0.91
N GLY A 273 -52.33 -21.76 -1.97
CA GLY A 273 -53.35 -20.71 -2.12
C GLY A 273 -53.44 -20.11 -3.51
N SER A 274 -54.43 -20.58 -4.28
CA SER A 274 -54.95 -20.00 -5.51
C SER A 274 -55.30 -18.51 -5.35
N GLY A 275 -54.84 -17.65 -6.26
CA GLY A 275 -55.23 -16.24 -6.29
C GLY A 275 -54.45 -15.40 -7.30
N HIS A 276 -55.08 -15.15 -8.46
CA HIS A 276 -54.76 -14.11 -9.45
C HIS A 276 -53.28 -13.93 -9.85
N GLU A 277 -52.90 -14.67 -10.89
CA GLU A 277 -51.64 -14.52 -11.62
C GLU A 277 -51.67 -13.23 -12.49
N GLY A 278 -51.35 -12.10 -11.86
CA GLY A 278 -50.89 -10.91 -12.58
C GLY A 278 -49.56 -11.23 -13.28
N VAL A 279 -49.43 -10.77 -14.53
CA VAL A 279 -48.31 -10.99 -15.47
C VAL A 279 -46.94 -10.81 -14.81
N ARG A 280 -46.37 -11.88 -14.25
CA ARG A 280 -44.96 -11.99 -13.85
C ARG A 280 -44.10 -12.60 -14.97
N GLY A 281 -44.59 -12.57 -16.21
CA GLY A 281 -43.93 -13.14 -17.40
C GLY A 281 -42.83 -12.29 -18.03
N LEU A 282 -42.51 -11.11 -17.49
CA LEU A 282 -41.46 -10.23 -18.06
C LEU A 282 -40.07 -10.47 -17.45
N LYS A 283 -39.96 -11.14 -16.30
CA LYS A 283 -38.67 -11.52 -15.69
C LYS A 283 -38.04 -12.78 -16.31
N SER A 284 -38.80 -13.55 -17.10
CA SER A 284 -38.28 -14.69 -17.88
C SER A 284 -37.67 -14.27 -19.21
N LEU A 285 -37.90 -13.03 -19.66
CA LEU A 285 -37.31 -12.43 -20.85
C LEU A 285 -35.92 -11.85 -20.57
N GLY A 286 -35.02 -12.65 -19.99
CA GLY A 286 -33.56 -12.43 -20.09
C GLY A 286 -32.97 -11.09 -19.61
N VAL A 287 -33.75 -10.17 -19.03
CA VAL A 287 -33.24 -8.91 -18.46
C VAL A 287 -32.58 -9.24 -17.13
N ARG A 288 -31.32 -9.63 -17.21
CA ARG A 288 -30.44 -9.69 -16.04
C ARG A 288 -30.09 -8.25 -15.69
N ASP A 289 -30.33 -7.83 -14.45
CA ASP A 289 -29.84 -6.53 -13.99
C ASP A 289 -28.30 -6.57 -14.03
N LEU A 290 -27.72 -5.81 -14.97
CA LEU A 290 -26.26 -5.69 -15.10
C LEU A 290 -25.76 -4.69 -14.06
N SER A 291 -25.42 -5.20 -12.88
CA SER A 291 -24.68 -4.43 -11.88
C SER A 291 -23.18 -4.50 -12.17
N TYR A 292 -22.55 -3.34 -12.32
CA TYR A 292 -21.10 -3.21 -12.50
C TYR A 292 -20.48 -2.62 -11.24
N ARG A 293 -19.31 -3.14 -10.87
CA ARG A 293 -18.47 -2.59 -9.82
C ARG A 293 -17.15 -2.13 -10.42
N ILE A 294 -16.68 -0.97 -9.96
CA ILE A 294 -15.36 -0.47 -10.35
C ILE A 294 -14.29 -1.32 -9.66
N ALA A 295 -13.37 -1.85 -10.45
CA ALA A 295 -12.15 -2.51 -9.99
C ALA A 295 -10.94 -1.87 -10.67
N PHE A 296 -9.78 -1.99 -10.05
CA PHE A 296 -8.53 -1.47 -10.59
C PHE A 296 -7.63 -2.64 -11.00
N ILE A 297 -7.22 -2.71 -12.26
CA ILE A 297 -6.22 -3.68 -12.71
C ILE A 297 -4.86 -2.98 -12.65
N ALA A 298 -3.95 -3.49 -11.84
CA ALA A 298 -2.63 -2.92 -11.67
C ALA A 298 -1.59 -3.69 -12.50
N ASN A 299 -0.85 -2.94 -13.32
CA ASN A 299 0.22 -3.44 -14.17
C ASN A 299 1.59 -3.26 -13.54
N SER A 300 1.71 -2.35 -12.58
CA SER A 300 2.92 -2.14 -11.80
C SER A 300 2.57 -1.86 -10.34
N VAL A 301 3.39 -2.40 -9.45
CA VAL A 301 3.31 -2.23 -8.01
C VAL A 301 4.59 -1.60 -7.53
N GLN A 302 4.50 -0.42 -6.92
CA GLN A 302 5.62 0.22 -6.25
C GLN A 302 5.33 0.30 -4.76
N VAL A 303 6.08 -0.46 -3.97
CA VAL A 303 6.01 -0.33 -2.51
C VAL A 303 6.76 0.93 -2.13
N THR A 304 6.04 1.91 -1.57
CA THR A 304 6.68 3.11 -1.03
C THR A 304 7.04 2.83 0.41
N ASP A 305 8.26 2.33 0.63
CA ASP A 305 8.85 2.50 1.96
C ASP A 305 9.12 3.99 2.13
N GLY A 306 8.69 4.57 3.26
CA GLY A 306 8.87 6.00 3.57
C GLY A 306 10.32 6.48 3.53
N ARG A 307 11.27 5.55 3.34
CA ARG A 307 12.66 5.76 2.97
C ARG A 307 12.76 6.19 1.50
N ARG A 308 12.22 7.35 1.16
CA ARG A 308 12.88 8.12 0.09
C ARG A 308 14.21 8.53 0.69
N ASP A 309 15.25 7.79 0.30
CA ASP A 309 16.65 8.15 0.43
C ASP A 309 16.87 9.43 -0.40
N GLY A 310 16.33 10.54 0.11
CA GLY A 310 16.61 11.85 -0.40
C GLY A 310 18.08 12.06 -0.13
N ASP A 311 18.87 12.02 -1.19
CA ASP A 311 20.30 12.28 -1.18
C ASP A 311 20.54 13.69 -0.60
N LEU A 312 20.59 13.79 0.73
CA LEU A 312 20.88 15.00 1.51
C LEU A 312 22.38 15.31 1.50
N ARG A 313 23.07 14.99 0.39
CA ARG A 313 24.47 15.35 0.20
C ARG A 313 24.70 16.78 -0.26
N ASP A 314 23.64 17.58 -0.43
CA ASP A 314 23.75 18.98 -0.86
C ASP A 314 23.19 19.98 0.14
N ARG A 315 23.56 19.82 1.42
CA ARG A 315 23.68 20.96 2.33
C ARG A 315 25.04 20.89 3.00
N LYS A 316 25.94 21.78 2.59
CA LYS A 316 27.03 22.24 3.45
C LYS A 316 26.39 22.67 4.77
N LEU A 317 26.54 21.86 5.82
CA LEU A 317 26.20 22.26 7.18
C LEU A 317 27.39 23.11 7.66
N ASP A 318 27.14 24.41 7.77
CA ASP A 318 28.02 25.36 8.44
C ASP A 318 28.20 24.88 9.90
N GLY A 319 29.43 24.55 10.26
CA GLY A 319 29.76 23.73 11.42
C GLY A 319 29.87 24.44 12.78
N ASP A 320 29.07 25.48 13.05
CA ASP A 320 29.22 26.26 14.30
C ASP A 320 27.92 26.62 15.06
N ASP A 321 26.75 26.10 14.66
CA ASP A 321 25.45 26.43 15.31
C ASP A 321 24.62 25.20 15.75
N THR A 322 25.26 24.04 16.01
CA THR A 322 24.56 22.78 16.35
C THR A 322 23.65 22.90 17.57
N ASP A 323 24.11 23.53 18.66
CA ASP A 323 23.32 23.64 19.89
C ASP A 323 22.09 24.55 19.67
N ARG A 324 22.24 25.69 18.99
CA ARG A 324 21.13 26.61 18.71
C ARG A 324 20.07 25.99 17.80
N GLN A 325 20.48 25.16 16.83
CA GLN A 325 19.56 24.45 15.96
C GLN A 325 18.75 23.39 16.72
N GLU A 326 19.34 22.70 17.69
CA GLU A 326 18.60 21.73 18.52
C GLU A 326 17.52 22.41 19.37
N PHE A 327 17.84 23.50 20.07
CA PHE A 327 16.85 24.22 20.89
C PHE A 327 15.69 24.78 20.03
N THR A 328 16.01 25.34 18.86
CA THR A 328 14.99 25.90 17.95
C THR A 328 14.09 24.82 17.33
N LEU A 329 14.62 23.61 17.08
CA LEU A 329 13.82 22.47 16.60
C LEU A 329 12.85 21.95 17.67
N VAL A 330 13.30 21.85 18.93
CA VAL A 330 12.48 21.39 20.05
C VAL A 330 11.30 22.34 20.29
N ASP A 331 11.55 23.64 20.26
CA ASP A 331 10.51 24.65 20.46
C ASP A 331 9.52 24.71 19.29
N SER A 332 9.93 24.23 18.11
CA SER A 332 9.06 24.12 16.93
C SER A 332 8.08 22.94 16.99
N ILE A 333 8.31 21.96 17.87
CA ILE A 333 7.42 20.83 18.06
C ILE A 333 6.25 21.22 18.99
N CYS A 334 5.02 20.93 18.55
CA CYS A 334 3.79 21.23 19.28
C CYS A 334 3.71 22.69 19.78
N PRO A 335 3.57 23.70 18.89
CA PRO A 335 3.47 25.11 19.30
C PRO A 335 2.20 25.38 20.13
N THR A 336 1.18 24.51 20.03
CA THR A 336 -0.06 24.62 20.81
C THR A 336 0.13 24.31 22.29
N VAL A 337 1.17 23.57 22.66
CA VAL A 337 1.43 23.17 24.05
C VAL A 337 2.59 23.98 24.61
N PHE A 338 2.34 24.67 25.72
CA PHE A 338 3.34 25.42 26.46
C PHE A 338 4.17 24.48 27.35
N GLY A 339 5.48 24.73 27.45
CA GLY A 339 6.38 23.98 28.33
C GLY A 339 6.78 22.58 27.81
N HIS A 340 7.10 21.69 28.78
CA HIS A 340 7.49 20.30 28.57
C HIS A 340 8.62 20.08 27.53
N GLN A 341 9.70 20.85 27.64
CA GLN A 341 10.83 20.75 26.70
C GLN A 341 11.47 19.35 26.67
N GLU A 342 11.52 18.65 27.80
CA GLU A 342 12.05 17.28 27.87
C GLU A 342 11.19 16.28 27.07
N ILE A 343 9.86 16.40 27.15
CA ILE A 343 8.94 15.54 26.39
C ILE A 343 9.03 15.87 24.90
N LYS A 344 9.12 17.15 24.54
CA LYS A 344 9.31 17.58 23.15
C LYS A 344 10.62 17.02 22.56
N ARG A 345 11.72 17.04 23.34
CA ARG A 345 13.00 16.40 22.97
C ARG A 345 12.86 14.89 22.79
N ALA A 346 12.17 14.20 23.70
CA ALA A 346 11.94 12.77 23.58
C ALA A 346 11.13 12.40 22.33
N ILE A 347 10.09 13.18 22.03
CA ILE A 347 9.30 13.01 20.80
C ILE A 347 10.19 13.27 19.58
N LEU A 348 11.04 14.30 19.58
CA LEU A 348 11.99 14.54 18.49
C LEU A 348 12.93 13.35 18.25
N LEU A 349 13.49 12.78 19.32
CA LEU A 349 14.35 11.59 19.23
C LEU A 349 13.58 10.38 18.66
N MET A 350 12.32 10.20 19.08
CA MET A 350 11.45 9.16 18.54
C MET A 350 11.15 9.37 17.05
N LEU A 351 10.97 10.61 16.59
CA LEU A 351 10.72 10.95 15.19
C LEU A 351 11.92 10.66 14.28
N LEU A 352 13.14 10.93 14.78
CA LEU A 352 14.38 10.66 14.05
C LEU A 352 14.70 9.15 14.03
N GLY A 353 14.34 8.44 15.10
CA GLY A 353 14.59 7.02 15.26
C GLY A 353 16.09 6.67 15.32
N GLY A 354 16.38 5.38 15.37
CA GLY A 354 17.74 4.83 15.36
C GLY A 354 18.02 3.97 14.13
N VAL A 355 19.26 3.50 14.02
CA VAL A 355 19.66 2.61 12.93
C VAL A 355 19.41 1.15 13.33
N HIS A 356 18.52 0.47 12.60
CA HIS A 356 18.39 -0.99 12.73
C HIS A 356 19.67 -1.66 12.27
N LYS A 357 20.23 -2.53 13.12
CA LYS A 357 21.46 -3.26 12.83
C LYS A 357 21.16 -4.74 12.72
N ILE A 358 21.86 -5.41 11.82
CA ILE A 358 21.84 -6.86 11.71
C ILE A 358 23.18 -7.33 12.28
N THR A 359 23.14 -8.20 13.28
CA THR A 359 24.36 -8.80 13.83
C THR A 359 24.97 -9.79 12.83
N HIS A 360 26.22 -10.19 13.06
CA HIS A 360 26.86 -11.25 12.27
C HIS A 360 26.12 -12.60 12.35
N GLU A 361 25.34 -12.81 13.42
CA GLU A 361 24.53 -14.02 13.65
C GLU A 361 23.14 -13.96 12.99
N GLY A 362 22.83 -12.86 12.26
CA GLY A 362 21.57 -12.72 11.53
C GLY A 362 20.38 -12.30 12.39
N THR A 363 20.59 -11.94 13.66
CA THR A 363 19.55 -11.32 14.50
C THR A 363 19.42 -9.83 14.20
N ASN A 364 18.19 -9.37 14.05
CA ASN A 364 17.89 -7.95 13.85
C ASN A 364 17.78 -7.26 15.21
N LEU A 365 18.59 -6.22 15.42
CA LEU A 365 18.49 -5.33 16.57
C LEU A 365 17.56 -4.17 16.22
N ARG A 366 16.60 -3.88 17.12
CA ARG A 366 15.67 -2.77 16.95
C ARG A 366 16.42 -1.44 16.96
N GLY A 367 16.02 -0.54 16.06
CA GLY A 367 16.48 0.86 16.04
C GLY A 367 15.42 1.84 16.56
N ASP A 368 14.17 1.40 16.72
CA ASP A 368 13.06 2.27 17.10
C ASP A 368 13.04 2.54 18.60
N ILE A 369 12.78 3.80 18.96
CA ILE A 369 12.70 4.26 20.35
C ILE A 369 11.23 4.26 20.78
N ASN A 370 10.91 3.58 21.87
CA ASN A 370 9.57 3.59 22.44
C ASN A 370 9.47 4.60 23.58
N VAL A 371 8.45 5.46 23.53
CA VAL A 371 8.25 6.53 24.51
C VAL A 371 6.90 6.37 25.21
N CYS A 372 6.90 6.44 26.54
CA CYS A 372 5.69 6.43 27.36
C CYS A 372 5.59 7.73 28.17
N ILE A 373 4.43 8.37 28.07
CA ILE A 373 4.08 9.59 28.82
C ILE A 373 3.02 9.23 29.86
N VAL A 374 3.41 9.31 31.13
CA VAL A 374 2.54 9.15 32.29
C VAL A 374 2.25 10.53 32.87
N GLY A 375 1.09 10.74 33.46
CA GLY A 375 0.86 11.98 34.21
C GLY A 375 -0.57 12.20 34.65
N ASP A 376 -0.84 13.34 35.24
CA ASP A 376 -2.18 13.67 35.72
C ASP A 376 -3.14 13.98 34.55
N PRO A 377 -4.47 13.89 34.75
CA PRO A 377 -5.44 14.34 33.75
C PRO A 377 -5.22 15.82 33.42
N SER A 378 -5.70 16.25 32.25
CA SER A 378 -5.59 17.64 31.78
C SER A 378 -4.19 18.14 31.41
N CYS A 379 -3.14 17.31 31.53
CA CYS A 379 -1.76 17.66 31.14
C CYS A 379 -1.47 17.63 29.62
N ALA A 380 -2.44 17.97 28.74
CA ALA A 380 -2.29 18.03 27.27
C ALA A 380 -1.70 16.78 26.54
N LYS A 381 -1.59 15.61 27.19
CA LYS A 381 -0.98 14.39 26.62
C LYS A 381 -1.58 13.94 25.29
N SER A 382 -2.90 13.88 25.21
CA SER A 382 -3.60 13.50 23.97
C SER A 382 -3.35 14.49 22.84
N GLN A 383 -2.99 15.75 23.14
CA GLN A 383 -2.63 16.74 22.12
C GLN A 383 -1.26 16.43 21.50
N PHE A 384 -0.29 15.95 22.28
CA PHE A 384 0.99 15.47 21.75
C PHE A 384 0.78 14.29 20.80
N LEU A 385 0.01 13.29 21.22
CA LEU A 385 -0.32 12.12 20.39
C LEU A 385 -0.98 12.52 19.07
N LYS A 386 -1.99 13.40 19.12
CA LYS A 386 -2.68 13.90 17.91
C LYS A 386 -1.76 14.69 16.98
N TYR A 387 -0.86 15.50 17.55
CA TYR A 387 0.11 16.26 16.76
C TYR A 387 1.10 15.33 16.04
N VAL A 388 1.69 14.37 16.76
CA VAL A 388 2.62 13.39 16.19
C VAL A 388 1.94 12.56 15.11
N ALA A 389 0.71 12.12 15.35
CA ALA A 389 -0.08 11.35 14.39
C ALA A 389 -0.41 12.13 13.10
N GLY A 390 -0.45 13.47 13.14
CA GLY A 390 -0.61 14.32 11.95
C GLY A 390 0.71 14.73 11.27
N LEU A 391 1.80 14.73 12.03
CA LEU A 391 3.13 15.08 11.54
C LEU A 391 3.71 13.94 10.68
N VAL A 392 3.74 12.73 11.22
CA VAL A 392 4.49 11.60 10.64
C VAL A 392 3.70 10.93 9.50
N PRO A 393 4.34 10.55 8.37
CA PRO A 393 3.74 9.61 7.42
C PRO A 393 3.51 8.23 8.06
N ARG A 394 2.39 7.57 7.77
CA ARG A 394 2.10 6.21 8.26
C ARG A 394 1.97 6.12 9.78
N SER A 395 1.51 7.17 10.46
CA SER A 395 1.12 7.09 11.87
C SER A 395 -0.37 6.83 12.05
N VAL A 396 -0.69 6.07 13.09
CA VAL A 396 -2.07 5.74 13.48
C VAL A 396 -2.29 6.19 14.91
N TYR A 397 -3.39 6.92 15.13
CA TYR A 397 -3.88 7.25 16.46
C TYR A 397 -4.96 6.27 16.87
N THR A 398 -4.81 5.64 18.03
CA THR A 398 -5.72 4.64 18.56
C THR A 398 -5.94 4.86 20.05
N SER A 399 -7.16 4.65 20.54
CA SER A 399 -7.43 4.62 21.99
C SER A 399 -7.43 3.18 22.47
N GLY A 400 -6.71 2.90 23.55
CA GLY A 400 -6.55 1.56 24.12
C GLY A 400 -7.87 0.95 24.63
N LYS A 401 -8.90 1.77 24.88
CA LYS A 401 -10.23 1.28 25.28
C LYS A 401 -11.14 0.98 24.09
N SER A 402 -11.06 1.79 23.03
CA SER A 402 -11.90 1.61 21.83
C SER A 402 -11.37 0.52 20.91
N SER A 403 -10.08 0.22 21.01
CA SER A 403 -9.37 -0.67 20.12
C SER A 403 -9.16 -2.02 20.79
N SER A 404 -9.89 -3.03 20.33
CA SER A 404 -9.70 -4.43 20.75
C SER A 404 -8.40 -5.00 20.19
N ALA A 405 -7.93 -6.16 20.70
CA ALA A 405 -6.81 -6.93 20.13
C ALA A 405 -6.96 -7.10 18.62
N ALA A 406 -8.19 -7.30 18.16
CA ALA A 406 -8.55 -7.45 16.76
C ALA A 406 -8.32 -6.15 15.93
N GLY A 407 -8.48 -4.98 16.55
CA GLY A 407 -8.19 -3.70 15.91
C GLY A 407 -6.72 -3.29 16.00
N LEU A 408 -6.02 -3.67 17.07
CA LEU A 408 -4.59 -3.37 17.26
C LEU A 408 -3.68 -4.30 16.44
N THR A 409 -3.98 -5.59 16.44
CA THR A 409 -3.26 -6.63 15.68
C THR A 409 -4.04 -7.05 14.43
N ALA A 410 -3.50 -7.99 13.65
CA ALA A 410 -4.24 -8.52 12.52
C ALA A 410 -5.38 -9.45 12.93
N THR A 411 -6.44 -9.45 12.13
CA THR A 411 -7.57 -10.36 12.27
C THR A 411 -7.70 -11.26 11.07
N VAL A 412 -8.29 -12.43 11.28
CA VAL A 412 -8.64 -13.33 10.19
C VAL A 412 -10.14 -13.17 9.94
N ALA A 413 -10.49 -12.62 8.78
CA ALA A 413 -11.86 -12.33 8.39
C ALA A 413 -12.25 -13.18 7.17
N LYS A 414 -13.47 -13.72 7.16
CA LYS A 414 -13.98 -14.49 6.02
C LYS A 414 -14.52 -13.55 4.94
N GLU A 415 -14.04 -13.67 3.71
CA GLU A 415 -14.55 -12.88 2.58
C GLU A 415 -15.91 -13.46 2.12
N PRO A 416 -16.96 -12.64 1.96
CA PRO A 416 -18.30 -13.13 1.61
C PRO A 416 -18.43 -13.61 0.17
N GLU A 417 -17.55 -13.17 -0.74
CA GLU A 417 -17.61 -13.55 -2.16
C GLU A 417 -16.93 -14.90 -2.42
N THR A 418 -15.76 -15.15 -1.81
CA THR A 418 -14.96 -16.37 -2.00
C THR A 418 -15.21 -17.41 -0.91
N GLY A 419 -15.66 -16.98 0.28
CA GLY A 419 -15.78 -17.83 1.44
C GLY A 419 -14.43 -18.19 2.09
N GLU A 420 -13.33 -17.57 1.68
CA GLU A 420 -12.00 -17.84 2.22
C GLU A 420 -11.66 -16.94 3.39
N PHE A 421 -10.72 -17.40 4.22
CA PHE A 421 -10.18 -16.65 5.34
C PHE A 421 -9.06 -15.74 4.85
N CYS A 422 -9.26 -14.42 4.90
CA CYS A 422 -8.25 -13.42 4.58
C CYS A 422 -7.73 -12.77 5.86
N ILE A 423 -6.47 -12.35 5.83
CA ILE A 423 -5.88 -11.54 6.90
C ILE A 423 -6.24 -10.08 6.66
N GLU A 424 -6.72 -9.41 7.70
CA GLU A 424 -6.96 -7.98 7.75
C GLU A 424 -5.96 -7.32 8.70
N ALA A 425 -5.22 -6.35 8.17
CA ALA A 425 -4.20 -5.61 8.93
C ALA A 425 -4.84 -4.72 10.01
N GLY A 426 -4.32 -4.81 11.24
CA GLY A 426 -4.68 -3.92 12.35
C GLY A 426 -3.86 -2.63 12.39
N ALA A 427 -4.14 -1.78 13.38
CA ALA A 427 -3.50 -0.47 13.55
C ALA A 427 -1.97 -0.53 13.60
N LEU A 428 -1.38 -1.51 14.28
CA LEU A 428 0.09 -1.66 14.36
C LEU A 428 0.72 -1.98 13.00
N MET A 429 0.06 -2.81 12.20
CA MET A 429 0.56 -3.18 10.87
C MET A 429 0.42 -2.03 9.86
N LEU A 430 -0.69 -1.28 9.95
CA LEU A 430 -0.91 -0.10 9.11
C LEU A 430 0.13 0.99 9.39
N ALA A 431 0.70 0.99 10.60
CA ALA A 431 1.73 1.93 11.04
C ALA A 431 3.17 1.47 10.76
N ASP A 432 3.41 0.42 9.94
CA ASP A 432 4.76 -0.08 9.62
C ASP A 432 5.68 1.05 9.11
N ASN A 433 6.91 1.10 9.64
CA ASN A 433 7.90 2.17 9.49
C ASN A 433 7.42 3.57 9.92
N GLY A 434 6.40 3.65 10.75
CA GLY A 434 5.84 4.88 11.31
C GLY A 434 5.68 4.81 12.84
N ILE A 435 4.74 5.60 13.36
CA ILE A 435 4.50 5.71 14.81
C ILE A 435 3.06 5.32 15.12
N CYS A 436 2.90 4.36 16.04
CA CYS A 436 1.62 4.01 16.61
C CYS A 436 1.41 4.80 17.92
N CYS A 437 0.45 5.71 17.90
CA CYS A 437 0.08 6.55 19.05
C CYS A 437 -1.09 5.90 19.79
N ILE A 438 -0.86 5.47 21.04
CA ILE A 438 -1.86 4.81 21.88
C ILE A 438 -2.22 5.70 23.07
N ASP A 439 -3.48 6.13 23.15
CA ASP A 439 -4.01 6.84 24.32
C ASP A 439 -4.67 5.86 25.30
N GLU A 440 -4.74 6.24 26.58
CA GLU A 440 -5.33 5.45 27.66
C GLU A 440 -4.75 4.03 27.75
N PHE A 441 -3.43 3.92 27.69
CA PHE A 441 -2.73 2.64 27.71
C PHE A 441 -3.00 1.82 29.00
N ASP A 442 -3.32 2.49 30.12
CA ASP A 442 -3.71 1.85 31.38
C ASP A 442 -5.08 1.17 31.34
N LYS A 443 -5.96 1.53 30.39
CA LYS A 443 -7.32 0.99 30.25
C LYS A 443 -7.42 -0.18 29.28
N MET A 444 -6.30 -0.62 28.72
CA MET A 444 -6.25 -1.70 27.75
C MET A 444 -6.40 -3.07 28.43
N ASP A 445 -7.11 -3.98 27.77
CA ASP A 445 -7.23 -5.37 28.20
C ASP A 445 -5.88 -6.12 28.16
N ILE A 446 -5.69 -7.07 29.09
CA ILE A 446 -4.44 -7.86 29.20
C ILE A 446 -4.16 -8.66 27.91
N ARG A 447 -5.20 -9.12 27.19
CA ARG A 447 -5.02 -9.86 25.91
C ARG A 447 -4.34 -9.00 24.85
N ASP A 448 -4.67 -7.72 24.81
CA ASP A 448 -4.17 -6.76 23.84
C ASP A 448 -2.74 -6.36 24.21
N GLN A 449 -2.45 -6.26 25.51
CA GLN A 449 -1.10 -6.04 26.04
C GLN A 449 -0.13 -7.17 25.63
N VAL A 450 -0.54 -8.44 25.68
CA VAL A 450 0.29 -9.58 25.24
C VAL A 450 0.68 -9.45 23.77
N ALA A 451 -0.23 -8.98 22.93
CA ALA A 451 0.03 -8.84 21.50
C ALA A 451 1.01 -7.69 21.21
N ILE A 452 0.94 -6.61 21.99
CA ILE A 452 1.91 -5.49 21.93
C ILE A 452 3.29 -5.93 22.42
N HIS A 453 3.37 -6.80 23.43
CA HIS A 453 4.64 -7.32 23.93
C HIS A 453 5.47 -8.01 22.84
N GLU A 454 4.82 -8.82 22.01
CA GLU A 454 5.46 -9.48 20.87
C GLU A 454 5.95 -8.45 19.84
N ALA A 455 5.09 -7.51 19.47
CA ALA A 455 5.40 -6.44 18.52
C ALA A 455 6.57 -5.56 18.98
N MET A 456 6.65 -5.20 20.27
CA MET A 456 7.72 -4.36 20.82
C MET A 456 9.08 -5.08 20.92
N GLU A 457 9.09 -6.40 21.12
CA GLU A 457 10.34 -7.18 21.18
C GLU A 457 10.87 -7.48 19.79
N GLN A 458 10.05 -8.15 18.99
CA GLN A 458 10.47 -8.83 17.77
C GLN A 458 10.22 -7.96 16.54
N GLN A 459 9.46 -6.86 16.67
CA GLN A 459 8.99 -6.03 15.56
C GLN A 459 8.20 -6.86 14.51
N THR A 460 7.62 -7.98 14.97
CA THR A 460 6.81 -8.90 14.19
C THR A 460 5.68 -9.44 15.06
N ILE A 461 4.54 -9.74 14.43
CA ILE A 461 3.38 -10.35 15.08
C ILE A 461 3.11 -11.68 14.37
N SER A 462 3.08 -12.76 15.14
CA SER A 462 2.71 -14.09 14.67
C SER A 462 1.23 -14.36 14.97
N ILE A 463 0.50 -14.84 13.96
CA ILE A 463 -0.92 -15.18 14.09
C ILE A 463 -1.11 -16.60 13.62
N THR A 464 -1.66 -17.42 14.51
CA THR A 464 -2.11 -18.80 14.22
C THR A 464 -3.60 -18.89 14.49
N LYS A 465 -4.43 -18.55 13.49
CA LYS A 465 -5.90 -18.57 13.60
C LYS A 465 -6.53 -19.13 12.32
N ALA A 466 -7.63 -19.86 12.48
CA ALA A 466 -8.41 -20.43 11.38
C ALA A 466 -7.58 -21.25 10.36
N GLY A 467 -6.54 -21.96 10.83
CA GLY A 467 -5.66 -22.78 9.98
C GLY A 467 -4.56 -22.01 9.24
N ILE A 468 -4.49 -20.68 9.42
CA ILE A 468 -3.45 -19.83 8.84
C ILE A 468 -2.40 -19.55 9.91
N GLN A 469 -1.16 -19.95 9.64
CA GLN A 469 0.03 -19.55 10.40
C GLN A 469 0.80 -18.51 9.58
N ALA A 470 0.72 -17.25 9.98
CA ALA A 470 1.37 -16.15 9.29
C ALA A 470 2.15 -15.26 10.26
N THR A 471 3.33 -14.81 9.84
CA THR A 471 4.12 -13.80 10.55
C THR A 471 4.09 -12.50 9.76
N LEU A 472 3.72 -11.42 10.44
CA LEU A 472 3.53 -10.10 9.85
C LEU A 472 4.50 -9.12 10.50
N ASN A 473 5.09 -8.24 9.71
CA ASN A 473 6.04 -7.27 10.22
C ASN A 473 5.28 -6.08 10.83
N ALA A 474 5.78 -5.58 11.96
CA ALA A 474 5.25 -4.42 12.68
C ALA A 474 6.43 -3.58 13.20
N ARG A 475 7.21 -3.00 12.28
CA ARG A 475 8.36 -2.15 12.61
C ARG A 475 7.85 -0.75 12.91
N THR A 476 7.34 -0.56 14.12
CA THR A 476 6.70 0.68 14.52
C THR A 476 7.25 1.17 15.85
N ALA A 477 7.52 2.47 15.94
CA ALA A 477 7.74 3.10 17.24
C ALA A 477 6.39 3.28 17.94
N ILE A 478 6.35 3.02 19.25
CA ILE A 478 5.14 3.19 20.06
C ILE A 478 5.27 4.44 20.92
N LEU A 479 4.29 5.35 20.77
CA LEU A 479 4.07 6.46 21.68
C LEU A 479 2.83 6.16 22.53
N ALA A 480 3.02 5.92 23.82
CA ALA A 480 1.93 5.61 24.74
C ALA A 480 1.64 6.79 25.67
N ALA A 481 0.37 7.08 25.93
CA ALA A 481 -0.05 7.91 27.05
C ALA A 481 -0.81 7.07 28.08
N ALA A 482 -0.46 7.23 29.35
CA ALA A 482 -1.09 6.55 30.46
C ALA A 482 -1.44 7.52 31.60
N ASN A 483 -2.47 7.18 32.36
CA ASN A 483 -2.86 7.91 33.55
C ASN A 483 -2.49 7.09 34.81
N PRO A 484 -2.14 7.73 35.93
CA PRO A 484 -1.93 7.05 37.20
C PRO A 484 -3.25 6.44 37.69
N THR A 485 -3.15 5.33 38.42
CA THR A 485 -4.31 4.54 38.87
C THR A 485 -5.30 5.34 39.71
N GLY A 486 -4.80 6.24 40.57
CA GLY A 486 -5.60 7.12 41.41
C GLY A 486 -6.01 8.44 40.75
N GLY A 487 -5.71 8.64 39.45
CA GLY A 487 -5.93 9.90 38.76
C GLY A 487 -4.98 11.03 39.16
N ARG A 488 -4.26 10.91 40.29
CA ARG A 488 -3.13 11.77 40.67
C ARG A 488 -1.89 10.94 40.96
N TYR A 489 -0.73 11.52 40.72
CA TYR A 489 0.54 10.88 41.00
C TYR A 489 0.96 11.03 42.48
N ASP A 490 0.94 9.93 43.24
CA ASP A 490 1.40 9.89 44.64
C ASP A 490 2.93 9.74 44.71
N LYS A 491 3.65 10.79 45.12
CA LYS A 491 5.13 10.74 45.29
C LYS A 491 5.61 9.76 46.38
N THR A 492 4.72 9.33 47.27
CA THR A 492 5.04 8.43 48.40
C THR A 492 5.17 6.97 47.99
N LYS A 493 4.59 6.58 46.86
CA LYS A 493 4.61 5.21 46.33
C LYS A 493 5.62 5.11 45.19
N PRO A 494 6.28 3.95 45.00
CA PRO A 494 7.15 3.78 43.86
C PRO A 494 6.33 3.66 42.56
N LEU A 495 6.95 4.04 41.45
CA LEU A 495 6.34 4.14 40.12
C LEU A 495 5.51 2.90 39.72
N LYS A 496 5.97 1.71 40.09
CA LYS A 496 5.31 0.42 39.81
C LYS A 496 3.89 0.32 40.39
N TYR A 497 3.62 0.93 41.54
CA TYR A 497 2.26 0.90 42.12
C TYR A 497 1.40 2.06 41.63
N ASN A 498 2.01 3.18 41.24
CA ASN A 498 1.31 4.33 40.68
C ASN A 498 0.76 4.05 39.28
N VAL A 499 1.45 3.20 38.53
CA VAL A 499 1.11 2.86 37.15
C VAL A 499 0.70 1.38 37.11
N ALA A 500 -0.54 1.08 36.71
CA ALA A 500 -1.06 -0.29 36.60
C ALA A 500 -0.48 -1.05 35.38
N LEU A 501 0.83 -0.98 35.17
CA LEU A 501 1.51 -1.65 34.06
C LEU A 501 2.41 -2.78 34.57
N PRO A 502 2.39 -3.94 33.91
CA PRO A 502 3.35 -5.01 34.18
C PRO A 502 4.80 -4.52 34.03
N PRO A 503 5.74 -4.93 34.90
CA PRO A 503 7.16 -4.58 34.79
C PRO A 503 7.79 -4.94 33.45
N ALA A 504 7.29 -6.02 32.82
CA ALA A 504 7.74 -6.45 31.51
C ALA A 504 7.46 -5.42 30.40
N ILE A 505 6.38 -4.63 30.50
CA ILE A 505 6.09 -3.56 29.53
C ILE A 505 6.97 -2.35 29.84
N LEU A 506 7.07 -1.98 31.11
CA LEU A 506 7.86 -0.82 31.54
C LEU A 506 9.34 -0.95 31.13
N SER A 507 9.91 -2.15 31.21
CA SER A 507 11.29 -2.40 30.76
C SER A 507 11.48 -2.32 29.24
N ARG A 508 10.41 -2.33 28.45
CA ARG A 508 10.45 -2.28 26.97
C ARG A 508 10.35 -0.88 26.42
N PHE A 509 9.78 0.04 27.20
CA PHE A 509 9.83 1.46 26.93
C PHE A 509 11.23 1.99 27.25
N ASP A 510 11.87 2.60 26.26
CA ASP A 510 13.22 3.14 26.42
C ASP A 510 13.18 4.44 27.23
N LEU A 511 12.12 5.25 27.01
CA LEU A 511 11.91 6.51 27.69
C LEU A 511 10.54 6.52 28.37
N VAL A 512 10.52 6.81 29.68
CA VAL A 512 9.31 7.00 30.47
C VAL A 512 9.37 8.38 31.10
N TYR A 513 8.45 9.26 30.69
CA TYR A 513 8.31 10.60 31.25
C TYR A 513 7.06 10.70 32.11
N ILE A 514 7.20 11.34 33.27
CA ILE A 514 6.11 11.55 34.22
C ILE A 514 5.82 13.05 34.26
N MET A 515 4.60 13.43 33.92
CA MET A 515 4.07 14.78 34.04
C MET A 515 3.33 14.89 35.35
N ILE A 516 3.85 15.68 36.28
CA ILE A 516 3.24 15.95 37.58
C ILE A 516 2.59 17.32 37.48
N ASP A 517 1.33 17.42 37.86
CA ASP A 517 0.62 18.68 37.98
C ASP A 517 0.86 19.28 39.38
N GLU A 518 1.68 20.32 39.46
CA GLU A 518 1.95 21.07 40.69
C GLU A 518 1.30 22.45 40.56
N PRO A 519 0.46 22.88 41.53
CA PRO A 519 -0.18 24.19 41.47
C PRO A 519 0.86 25.28 41.72
N ASP A 520 1.17 26.06 40.68
CA ASP A 520 2.01 27.25 40.76
C ASP A 520 1.37 28.42 39.98
N ASP A 521 1.21 29.55 40.66
CA ASP A 521 0.50 30.72 40.13
C ASP A 521 1.20 31.29 38.89
N ASN A 522 2.54 31.25 38.84
CA ASN A 522 3.30 31.79 37.72
C ASN A 522 3.16 30.91 36.48
N THR A 523 3.32 29.59 36.62
CA THR A 523 3.13 28.67 35.49
C THR A 523 1.71 28.69 34.99
N ASP A 524 0.71 28.74 35.88
CA ASP A 524 -0.70 28.77 35.51
C ASP A 524 -1.05 30.07 34.78
N TYR A 525 -0.51 31.21 35.21
CA TYR A 525 -0.66 32.47 34.50
C TYR A 525 -0.07 32.40 33.07
N HIS A 526 1.12 31.83 32.92
CA HIS A 526 1.75 31.65 31.61
C HIS A 526 0.96 30.69 30.70
N ILE A 527 0.44 29.59 31.25
CA ILE A 527 -0.42 28.64 30.54
C ILE A 527 -1.71 29.33 30.08
N ALA A 528 -2.39 30.05 30.98
CA ALA A 528 -3.61 30.78 30.67
C ALA A 528 -3.38 31.83 29.57
N HIS A 529 -2.30 32.60 29.70
CA HIS A 529 -1.91 33.58 28.68
C HIS A 529 -1.64 32.92 27.32
N HIS A 530 -0.97 31.76 27.30
CA HIS A 530 -0.73 31.00 26.07
C HIS A 530 -2.03 30.51 25.44
N ILE A 531 -2.95 29.95 26.24
CA ILE A 531 -4.27 29.48 25.77
C ILE A 531 -5.06 30.64 25.15
N VAL A 532 -5.10 31.79 25.82
CA VAL A 532 -5.77 33.00 25.33
C VAL A 532 -5.14 33.45 24.00
N ARG A 533 -3.80 33.48 23.93
CA ARG A 533 -3.07 33.87 22.72
C ARG A 533 -3.39 32.95 21.53
N VAL A 534 -3.42 31.63 21.74
CA VAL A 534 -3.76 30.64 20.71
C VAL A 534 -5.20 30.85 20.20
N HIS A 535 -6.15 31.15 21.08
CA HIS A 535 -7.55 31.38 20.68
C HIS A 535 -7.77 32.73 19.99
N GLN A 536 -7.09 33.78 20.44
CA GLN A 536 -7.26 35.15 19.91
C GLN A 536 -6.60 35.36 18.55
N LYS A 537 -5.37 34.86 18.37
CA LYS A 537 -4.53 35.17 17.19
C LYS A 537 -4.33 34.00 16.23
N ARG A 538 -4.90 32.82 16.53
CA ARG A 538 -4.86 31.56 15.76
C ARG A 538 -3.53 31.30 15.03
N GLU A 539 -3.34 31.86 13.83
CA GLU A 539 -2.18 31.63 12.96
C GLU A 539 -0.93 32.43 13.39
N ASP A 540 -1.06 33.68 13.82
CA ASP A 540 0.09 34.55 14.20
C ASP A 540 0.71 34.17 15.56
N ALA A 541 -0.03 33.46 16.39
CA ALA A 541 0.43 33.01 17.71
C ALA A 541 1.33 31.77 17.64
N LEU A 542 1.20 30.97 16.59
CA LEU A 542 1.75 29.63 16.50
C LEU A 542 2.93 29.53 15.55
N ALA A 543 3.38 30.63 14.93
CA ALA A 543 4.48 30.65 13.97
C ALA A 543 5.80 30.22 14.67
N PRO A 544 6.22 28.95 14.52
CA PRO A 544 7.48 28.49 15.06
C PRO A 544 8.61 28.96 14.14
N PRO A 545 9.88 28.91 14.59
CA PRO A 545 11.01 29.26 13.72
C PRO A 545 11.11 28.33 12.49
N PHE A 546 10.60 27.09 12.59
CA PHE A 546 10.46 26.18 11.45
C PHE A 546 9.00 25.85 11.14
N THR A 547 8.66 25.85 9.85
CA THR A 547 7.34 25.40 9.42
C THR A 547 7.21 23.88 9.50
N THR A 548 5.98 23.37 9.64
CA THR A 548 5.71 21.92 9.66
C THR A 548 6.12 21.21 8.37
N ALA A 549 6.20 21.92 7.24
CA ALA A 549 6.68 21.39 5.97
C ALA A 549 8.21 21.28 5.93
N GLU A 550 8.92 22.26 6.50
CA GLU A 550 10.38 22.20 6.65
C GLU A 550 10.81 21.14 7.66
N LEU A 551 10.07 20.97 8.77
CA LEU A 551 10.32 19.89 9.73
C LEU A 551 10.14 18.48 9.13
N LYS A 552 9.32 18.34 8.08
CA LYS A 552 9.12 17.06 7.39
C LYS A 552 10.15 16.77 6.31
N ARG A 553 10.89 17.80 5.87
CA ARG A 553 11.89 17.70 4.80
C ARG A 553 13.24 17.38 5.41
#